data_AF-A0A951BJ53-F1
#
_entry.id   AF-A0A951BJ53-F1
#
_cell.length_a   1.000
_cell.length_b   1.000
_cell.length_c   1.000
_cell.angle_alpha   90.00
_cell.angle_beta   90.00
_cell.angle_gamma   90.00
#
_symmetry.space_group_name_H-M   'P 1'
#
loop_
_entity.id
_entity.type
_entity.pdbx_description
1 polymer ?
#
loop_
_entity_poly.entity_id
_entity_poly.type
_entity_poly.pdbx_seq_one_letter_code
_entity_poly.pdbx_strand_id
1 'polypeptide(L)' 'MTERKKVGRPSKGDRVVTWTRLPRAHREKAEELAAEWGQPLSEVLAALIAIGFDHCGELTRPAARSDPHEGLPLDGAS' A
#
# COMPACT_ATOMS: atom_id res chain seq x y z
N MET A 1 23.74 -13.69 -7.05
CA MET A 1 22.55 -12.82 -6.93
C MET A 1 21.45 -13.68 -6.35
N THR A 2 21.10 -13.48 -5.07
CA THR A 2 20.33 -14.47 -4.29
C THR A 2 18.85 -14.43 -4.68
N GLU A 3 18.36 -15.52 -5.25
CA GLU A 3 16.96 -15.72 -5.65
C GLU A 3 16.06 -15.65 -4.40
N ARG A 4 15.20 -14.64 -4.32
CA ARG A 4 14.22 -14.54 -3.22
C ARG A 4 13.21 -15.66 -3.41
N LYS A 5 13.26 -16.66 -2.54
CA LYS A 5 12.31 -17.79 -2.46
C LYS A 5 10.88 -17.26 -2.59
N LYS A 6 10.14 -17.68 -3.63
CA LYS A 6 8.74 -17.28 -3.84
C LYS A 6 7.91 -17.75 -2.65
N VAL A 7 7.66 -16.85 -1.69
CA VAL A 7 6.77 -17.08 -0.57
C VAL A 7 5.34 -16.94 -1.10
N GLY A 8 4.74 -18.04 -1.53
CA GLY A 8 3.36 -18.06 -2.01
C GLY A 8 2.87 -19.48 -2.33
N ARG A 9 1.57 -19.72 -2.12
CA ARG A 9 0.90 -20.94 -2.61
C ARG A 9 0.89 -20.87 -4.15
N PRO A 10 1.43 -21.86 -4.90
CA PRO A 10 1.52 -21.80 -6.36
C PRO A 10 0.19 -21.52 -7.07
N SER A 11 -0.93 -21.90 -6.45
CA SER A 11 -2.29 -21.75 -6.98
C SER A 11 -2.83 -20.32 -6.98
N LYS A 12 -2.08 -19.31 -6.50
CA LYS A 12 -2.57 -17.93 -6.29
C LYS A 12 -1.99 -16.88 -7.25
N GLY A 13 -1.35 -17.33 -8.34
CA GLY A 13 -0.75 -16.47 -9.36
C GLY A 13 0.61 -15.87 -8.95
N ASP A 14 1.25 -15.17 -9.87
CA ASP A 14 2.51 -14.47 -9.59
C ASP A 14 2.22 -13.23 -8.72
N ARG A 15 2.87 -13.15 -7.55
CA ARG A 15 2.64 -12.11 -6.54
C ARG A 15 3.96 -11.46 -6.15
N VAL A 16 3.94 -10.14 -5.98
CA VAL A 16 5.09 -9.35 -5.53
C VAL A 16 4.79 -8.77 -4.15
N VAL A 17 5.74 -8.90 -3.22
CA VAL A 17 5.63 -8.32 -1.88
C VAL A 17 5.72 -6.79 -1.99
N THR A 18 4.72 -6.10 -1.46
CA THR A 18 4.66 -4.63 -1.42
C THR A 18 4.50 -4.16 0.02
N TRP A 19 5.23 -3.10 0.38
CA TRP A 19 5.13 -2.45 1.69
C TRP A 19 4.51 -1.07 1.51
N THR A 20 3.53 -0.73 2.33
CA THR A 20 2.89 0.60 2.32
C THR A 20 2.46 0.99 3.73
N ARG A 21 2.23 2.29 3.94
CA ARG A 21 1.64 2.83 5.18
C ARG A 21 0.18 3.18 4.91
N LEU A 22 -0.69 2.77 5.82
CA LEU A 22 -2.12 3.09 5.80
C LEU A 22 -2.47 3.97 7.01
N PRO A 23 -3.46 4.87 6.89
CA PRO A 23 -4.09 5.46 8.06
C PRO A 23 -4.54 4.37 9.05
N ARG A 24 -4.31 4.58 10.34
CA ARG A 24 -4.60 3.61 11.41
C ARG A 24 -6.04 3.07 11.32
N ALA A 25 -7.02 3.96 11.19
CA ALA A 25 -8.43 3.58 11.10
C ALA A 25 -8.75 2.65 9.92
N HIS A 26 -8.07 2.83 8.77
CA HIS A 26 -8.26 1.94 7.62
C HIS A 26 -7.62 0.58 7.84
N ARG A 27 -6.49 0.55 8.54
CA ARG A 27 -5.83 -0.69 8.93
C ARG A 27 -6.69 -1.51 9.90
N GLU A 28 -7.21 -0.87 10.94
CA GLU A 28 -8.09 -1.50 11.94
C GLU A 28 -9.35 -2.07 11.28
N LYS A 29 -10.00 -1.31 10.40
CA LYS A 29 -11.17 -1.79 9.65
C LYS A 29 -10.86 -3.01 8.77
N ALA A 30 -9.68 -3.05 8.14
CA ALA A 30 -9.28 -4.21 7.35
C ALA A 30 -8.99 -5.45 8.22
N GLU A 31 -8.47 -5.24 9.44
CA GLU A 31 -8.25 -6.30 10.43
C GLU A 31 -9.57 -6.88 10.95
N GLU A 32 -10.57 -6.04 11.19
CA GLU A 32 -11.93 -6.48 11.54
C GLU A 32 -12.54 -7.35 10.44
N LEU A 33 -12.48 -6.92 9.17
CA LEU A 33 -12.98 -7.70 8.04
C LEU A 33 -12.23 -9.04 7.89
N ALA A 34 -10.92 -9.04 8.11
CA ALA A 34 -10.11 -10.26 8.08
C ALA A 34 -10.54 -11.25 9.16
N ALA A 35 -10.83 -10.77 10.37
CA ALA A 35 -11.34 -11.58 11.46
C ALA A 35 -12.76 -12.11 11.16
N GLU A 36 -13.65 -11.25 10.69
CA GLU A 36 -15.03 -11.61 10.33
C GLU A 36 -15.09 -12.69 9.24
N TRP A 37 -14.25 -12.56 8.20
CA TRP A 37 -14.24 -13.47 7.06
C TRP A 37 -13.35 -14.69 7.25
N GLY A 38 -12.61 -14.78 8.36
CA GLY A 38 -11.63 -15.84 8.60
C GLY A 38 -10.52 -15.88 7.54
N GLN A 39 -10.11 -14.72 7.01
CA GLN A 39 -9.11 -14.60 5.96
C GLN A 39 -7.84 -13.92 6.46
N PRO A 40 -6.67 -14.20 5.85
CA PRO A 40 -5.48 -13.41 6.09
C PRO A 40 -5.69 -11.96 5.68
N LEU A 41 -5.23 -11.02 6.50
CA LEU A 41 -5.32 -9.59 6.22
C LEU A 41 -4.75 -9.20 4.84
N SER A 42 -3.69 -9.88 4.38
CA SER A 42 -3.11 -9.64 3.07
C SER A 42 -4.06 -9.98 1.91
N GLU A 43 -4.93 -10.98 2.05
CA GLU A 43 -5.94 -11.31 1.03
C GLU A 43 -7.07 -10.27 1.05
N VAL A 44 -7.50 -9.83 2.23
CA VAL A 44 -8.51 -8.77 2.36
C VAL A 44 -8.00 -7.47 1.74
N LEU A 45 -6.77 -7.06 2.08
CA LEU A 45 -6.15 -5.87 1.48
C LEU A 45 -5.98 -6.00 -0.03
N ALA A 46 -5.57 -7.17 -0.53
CA ALA A 46 -5.47 -7.41 -1.97
C ALA A 46 -6.82 -7.27 -2.69
N ALA A 47 -7.90 -7.79 -2.09
CA ALA A 47 -9.25 -7.67 -2.63
C ALA A 47 -9.73 -6.20 -2.64
N LEU A 48 -9.51 -5.46 -1.54
CA LEU A 48 -9.84 -4.04 -1.45
C LEU A 48 -9.07 -3.21 -2.49
N ILE A 49 -7.79 -3.52 -2.71
CA ILE A 49 -6.98 -2.87 -3.73
C ILE A 49 -7.50 -3.17 -5.14
N ALA A 50 -7.89 -4.42 -5.41
CA ALA A 50 -8.47 -4.80 -6.71
C ALA A 50 -9.75 -4.01 -7.02
N ILE A 51 -10.66 -3.92 -6.04
CA ILE A 51 -11.87 -3.09 -6.15
C ILE A 51 -11.47 -1.61 -6.37
N GLY A 52 -10.50 -1.10 -5.61
CA GLY A 52 -10.01 0.27 -5.80
C GLY A 52 -9.45 0.54 -7.20
N PHE A 53 -8.86 -0.45 -7.87
CA PHE A 53 -8.41 -0.32 -9.26
C PHE A 53 -9.57 -0.22 -10.24
N ASP A 54 -10.66 -0.98 -10.02
CA ASP A 54 -11.86 -0.89 -10.84
C ASP A 54 -12.51 0.51 -10.73
N HIS A 55 -12.31 1.20 -9.61
CA HIS A 55 -12.79 2.55 -9.32
C HIS A 55 -11.71 3.64 -9.49
N CYS A 56 -10.57 3.35 -10.14
CA CYS A 56 -9.45 4.30 -10.21
C CYS A 56 -9.78 5.63 -10.89
N GLY A 57 -10.83 5.68 -11.72
CA GLY A 57 -11.31 6.91 -12.36
C GLY A 57 -11.85 7.96 -11.37
N GLU A 58 -12.19 7.54 -10.15
CA GLU A 58 -12.61 8.42 -9.05
C GLU A 58 -11.41 9.07 -8.35
N LEU A 59 -10.20 8.55 -8.56
CA LEU A 59 -8.99 9.12 -7.96
C LEU A 59 -8.70 10.46 -8.62
N THR A 60 -8.75 11.51 -7.81
CA THR A 60 -8.19 12.79 -8.23
C THR A 60 -6.69 12.61 -8.38
N ARG A 61 -6.17 12.79 -9.59
CA ARG A 61 -4.72 12.82 -9.82
C ARG A 61 -4.13 13.83 -8.84
N PRO A 62 -3.23 13.42 -7.94
CA PRO A 62 -2.56 14.38 -7.07
C PRO A 62 -1.93 15.45 -7.95
N ALA A 63 -2.11 16.73 -7.59
CA ALA A 63 -1.33 17.77 -8.24
C ALA A 63 0.14 17.35 -8.18
N ALA A 64 0.87 17.54 -9.29
CA ALA A 64 2.32 17.35 -9.27
C ALA A 64 2.84 18.09 -8.05
N ARG A 65 3.54 17.38 -7.17
CA ARG A 65 4.09 17.98 -5.96
C ARG A 65 5.11 19.00 -6.46
N SER A 66 4.73 20.28 -6.52
CA SER A 66 5.70 21.36 -6.61
C SER A 66 6.46 21.26 -5.30
N ASP A 67 7.71 20.80 -5.34
CA ASP A 67 8.58 20.77 -4.17
C ASP A 67 8.61 22.18 -3.55
N PRO A 68 8.07 22.40 -2.34
CA PRO A 68 8.19 23.70 -1.68
C PRO A 68 9.56 23.86 -1.00
N HIS A 69 10.49 22.92 -1.23
CA HIS A 69 11.82 22.87 -0.59
C HIS A 69 12.96 23.37 -1.49
N GLU A 70 12.70 23.84 -2.70
CA GLU A 70 13.66 24.68 -3.44
C GLU A 70 13.77 26.05 -2.75
N GLY A 71 14.48 26.13 -1.61
CA GLY A 71 14.78 27.42 -0.98
C GLY A 71 14.93 27.45 0.53
N LEU A 72 15.09 26.33 1.25
CA LEU A 72 15.52 26.41 2.66
C LEU A 72 17.06 26.52 2.69
N PRO A 73 17.64 27.71 2.99
CA PRO A 73 19.08 27.80 3.23
C PRO A 73 19.45 26.91 4.42
N LEU A 74 20.53 26.14 4.25
CA LEU A 74 21.17 25.39 5.32
C LEU A 74 21.97 26.34 6.23
N ASP A 75 21.31 27.34 6.82
CA ASP A 75 21.96 28.23 7.78
C ASP A 75 21.61 27.81 9.20
N GLY A 76 22.60 27.24 9.89
CA GLY A 76 22.48 26.88 11.29
C GLY A 76 23.44 25.80 11.77
N ALA A 77 24.64 25.70 11.20
CA ALA A 77 25.77 25.05 11.86
C ALA A 77 26.79 26.13 12.22
N SER A 78 26.68 26.66 13.43
CA SER A 78 27.74 27.38 14.14
C SER A 78 27.80 26.85 15.56
#